data_AF-A0A3L6LYE8-F1
#
_entry.id   AF-A0A3L6LYE8-F1
#
_cell.length_a   1.000
_cell.length_b   1.000
_cell.length_c   1.000
_cell.angle_alpha   90.00
_cell.angle_beta   90.00
_cell.angle_gamma   90.00
#
_symmetry.space_group_name_H-M   'P 1'
#
loop_
_entity.id
_entity.type
_entity.pdbx_description
1 polymer ?
#
loop_
_entity_poly.entity_id
_entity_poly.type
_entity_poly.pdbx_seq_one_letter_code
_entity_poly.pdbx_strand_id
1 'polypeptide(L)'
;MNKQNKIIGGLTLISLICLVAAYFAPIWWVSLTAPNYPADAFPDGIRIHFHFDGVYNGCKAAGKGSRMANEIIQKDLAAEDERYNPVLDAQKNVDKGAEGLDCVHEMNTINHYVGMFPIATGAPVEKPLAKFFFGFFAVMLLAFAMPARKARLITLSAGFAGVAAWIIGDQFLLGHLESHVQAYMQESGTFFKDMDRIASWGDNVRNVSRLVIFGLIAAMAVVIAGVAKIRPFQLLLALVPALLPVFFVITYAGWLWFFGHNLHPWGAFTVKPFMPTVFGEGKVAQFSTFSYPYWGYGLLLVIFVCMMLALLIRRKQLREGQAE
;
A
#
# COMPACT_ATOMS: atom_id res chain seq x y z
N MET A 1 -0.18 -36.60 -15.08
CA MET A 1 0.35 -35.25 -14.78
C MET A 1 1.80 -35.38 -14.29
N ASN A 2 2.78 -34.85 -15.03
CA ASN A 2 4.23 -34.93 -14.71
C ASN A 2 4.51 -34.42 -13.28
N LYS A 3 5.39 -35.09 -12.52
CA LYS A 3 5.81 -34.71 -11.14
C LYS A 3 6.20 -33.24 -11.05
N GLN A 4 6.91 -32.72 -12.05
CA GLN A 4 7.31 -31.31 -12.10
C GLN A 4 6.11 -30.35 -12.22
N ASN A 5 5.07 -30.70 -12.99
CA ASN A 5 3.87 -29.88 -13.11
C ASN A 5 3.09 -29.81 -11.79
N LYS A 6 3.11 -30.88 -10.98
CA LYS A 6 2.55 -30.87 -9.62
C LYS A 6 3.31 -29.90 -8.72
N ILE A 7 4.65 -29.91 -8.79
CA ILE A 7 5.49 -28.99 -8.00
C ILE A 7 5.23 -27.54 -8.41
N ILE A 8 5.20 -27.24 -9.71
CA ILE A 8 4.86 -25.89 -10.22
C ILE A 8 3.48 -25.46 -9.71
N GLY A 9 2.47 -26.34 -9.81
CA GLY A 9 1.13 -26.06 -9.31
C GLY A 9 1.11 -25.76 -7.79
N GLY A 10 1.84 -26.55 -6.99
CA GLY A 10 1.95 -26.33 -5.55
C GLY A 10 2.63 -25.01 -5.17
N LEU A 11 3.77 -24.70 -5.80
CA LEU A 11 4.48 -23.42 -5.58
C LEU A 11 3.62 -22.22 -6.00
N THR A 12 2.88 -22.35 -7.10
CA THR A 12 1.99 -21.31 -7.60
C THR A 12 0.78 -21.12 -6.70
N LEU A 13 0.22 -22.21 -6.15
CA LEU A 13 -0.89 -22.14 -5.19
C LEU A 13 -0.47 -21.44 -3.89
N ILE A 14 0.70 -21.79 -3.34
CA ILE A 14 1.27 -21.09 -2.17
C ILE A 14 1.41 -19.59 -2.48
N SER A 15 1.98 -19.27 -3.64
CA SER A 15 2.16 -17.88 -4.06
C SER A 15 0.83 -17.13 -4.20
N LEU A 16 -0.21 -17.78 -4.71
CA LEU A 16 -1.54 -17.18 -4.83
C LEU A 16 -2.17 -16.89 -3.46
N ILE A 17 -2.04 -17.82 -2.50
CA ILE A 17 -2.50 -17.62 -1.12
C ILE A 17 -1.73 -16.46 -0.48
N CYS A 18 -0.40 -16.44 -0.61
CA CYS A 18 0.42 -15.34 -0.11
C CYS A 18 0.08 -14.01 -0.77
N LEU A 19 -0.24 -14.00 -2.07
CA LEU A 19 -0.64 -12.78 -2.79
C LEU A 19 -1.94 -12.21 -2.22
N VAL A 20 -2.96 -13.04 -2.03
CA VAL A 20 -4.23 -12.58 -1.43
C VAL A 20 -4.02 -12.11 0.00
N ALA A 21 -3.28 -12.88 0.82
CA ALA A 21 -2.99 -12.50 2.21
C ALA A 21 -2.17 -11.20 2.30
N ALA A 22 -1.22 -10.97 1.39
CA ALA A 22 -0.38 -9.79 1.39
C ALA A 22 -1.16 -8.49 1.12
N TYR A 23 -2.26 -8.54 0.37
CA TYR A 23 -3.11 -7.38 0.12
C TYR A 23 -3.70 -6.81 1.42
N PHE A 24 -4.14 -7.69 2.32
CA PHE A 24 -4.78 -7.31 3.58
C PHE A 24 -3.79 -7.15 4.74
N ALA A 25 -2.55 -7.59 4.58
CA ALA A 25 -1.55 -7.55 5.63
C ALA A 25 -0.77 -6.22 5.61
N PRO A 26 -0.41 -5.67 6.79
CA PRO A 26 0.53 -4.56 6.87
C PRO A 26 1.86 -4.96 6.24
N ILE A 27 2.30 -4.19 5.24
CA ILE A 27 3.49 -4.51 4.44
C ILE A 27 4.76 -3.91 5.03
N TRP A 28 4.67 -2.69 5.54
CA TRP A 28 5.80 -1.94 6.10
C TRP A 28 5.30 -1.11 7.26
N TRP A 29 6.16 -0.87 8.25
CA TRP A 29 5.82 0.04 9.35
C TRP A 29 6.87 1.12 9.49
N VAL A 30 6.40 2.29 9.89
CA VAL A 30 7.25 3.43 10.24
C VAL A 30 6.85 3.91 11.62
N SER A 31 7.84 4.30 12.42
CA SER A 31 7.62 4.93 13.71
C SER A 31 8.53 6.14 13.89
N LEU A 32 7.99 7.18 14.52
CA LEU A 32 8.74 8.34 14.98
C LEU A 32 8.79 8.37 16.51
N THR A 33 9.97 8.64 17.07
CA THR A 33 10.12 8.92 18.50
C THR A 33 10.80 10.28 18.70
N ALA A 34 10.42 11.00 19.74
CA ALA A 34 11.05 12.24 20.14
C ALA A 34 10.84 12.49 21.64
N PRO A 35 11.66 13.35 22.29
CA PRO A 35 11.52 13.65 23.72
C PRO A 35 10.13 14.14 24.13
N ASN A 36 9.40 14.79 23.22
CA ASN A 36 8.06 15.32 23.46
C ASN A 36 6.95 14.25 23.34
N TYR A 37 7.28 13.05 22.88
CA TYR A 37 6.35 11.92 22.75
C TYR A 37 6.82 10.80 23.70
N PRO A 38 6.37 10.82 24.97
CA PRO A 38 6.91 9.93 25.99
C PRO A 38 6.46 8.49 25.79
N ALA A 39 7.31 7.53 26.19
CA ALA A 39 7.11 6.10 25.94
C ALA A 39 5.93 5.49 26.73
N ASP A 40 5.42 6.16 27.76
CA ASP A 40 4.22 5.72 28.49
C ASP A 40 2.93 5.99 27.69
N ALA A 41 2.95 6.97 26.80
CA ALA A 41 1.89 7.27 25.84
C ALA A 41 2.13 6.57 24.49
N PHE A 42 3.36 6.66 23.97
CA PHE A 42 3.78 6.12 22.68
C PHE A 42 4.88 5.06 22.87
N PRO A 43 4.57 3.86 23.40
CA PRO A 43 5.57 2.83 23.71
C PRO A 43 6.31 2.33 22.46
N ASP A 44 5.61 2.30 21.33
CA ASP A 44 6.17 1.93 20.02
C ASP A 44 6.50 3.18 19.17
N GLY A 45 6.50 4.38 19.76
CA GLY A 45 6.52 5.67 19.06
C GLY A 45 5.22 5.96 18.30
N ILE A 46 5.23 7.02 17.50
CA ILE A 46 4.12 7.38 16.59
C ILE A 46 4.17 6.44 15.40
N ARG A 47 3.53 5.28 15.56
CA ARG A 47 3.63 4.18 14.62
C ARG A 47 2.48 4.19 13.62
N ILE A 48 2.82 4.02 12.35
CA ILE A 48 1.88 3.79 11.26
C ILE A 48 2.22 2.51 10.51
N HIS A 49 1.20 1.92 9.90
CA HIS A 49 1.33 0.76 9.02
C HIS A 49 0.95 1.12 7.60
N PHE A 50 1.87 0.87 6.68
CA PHE A 50 1.57 0.88 5.25
C PHE A 50 0.92 -0.44 4.87
N HIS A 51 -0.15 -0.34 4.09
CA HIS A 51 -0.81 -1.43 3.38
C HIS A 51 -0.82 -1.09 1.88
N PHE A 52 -1.21 -2.06 1.04
CA PHE A 52 -1.34 -1.81 -0.39
C PHE A 52 -2.47 -0.83 -0.75
N ASP A 53 -3.48 -0.72 0.10
CA ASP A 53 -4.66 0.12 -0.09
C ASP A 53 -4.65 1.42 0.73
N GLY A 54 -3.74 1.58 1.68
CA GLY A 54 -3.80 2.70 2.61
C GLY A 54 -2.67 2.80 3.62
N VAL A 55 -2.82 3.78 4.52
CA VAL A 55 -1.98 3.98 5.70
C VAL A 55 -2.90 3.90 6.91
N TYR A 56 -2.52 3.08 7.89
CA TYR A 56 -3.35 2.75 9.03
C TYR A 56 -2.63 3.03 10.35
N ASN A 57 -3.43 3.27 11.40
CA ASN A 57 -2.92 3.50 12.75
C ASN A 57 -2.17 2.25 13.26
N GLY A 58 -0.95 2.45 13.74
CA GLY A 58 -0.11 1.40 14.35
C GLY A 58 0.11 1.61 15.84
N CYS A 59 -0.50 2.64 16.43
CA CYS A 59 -0.42 2.86 17.86
C CYS A 59 -1.38 1.95 18.62
N LYS A 60 -0.94 1.58 19.81
CA LYS A 60 -1.73 0.81 20.77
C LYS A 60 -2.25 1.78 21.81
N ALA A 61 -3.41 1.46 22.39
CA ALA A 61 -3.92 2.22 23.54
C ALA A 61 -2.86 2.26 24.66
N ALA A 62 -2.73 3.42 25.31
CA ALA A 62 -1.82 3.58 26.43
C ALA A 62 -2.12 2.54 27.52
N GLY A 63 -1.08 1.93 28.08
CA GLY A 63 -1.23 0.88 29.09
C GLY A 63 -1.87 1.40 30.38
N LYS A 64 -2.65 0.56 31.07
CA LYS A 64 -3.22 0.90 32.39
C LYS A 64 -2.11 1.34 33.34
N GLY A 65 -2.18 2.58 33.84
CA GLY A 65 -1.22 3.15 34.79
C GLY A 65 -0.20 4.16 34.22
N SER A 66 -0.28 4.51 32.93
CA SER A 66 0.50 5.65 32.38
C SER A 66 -0.04 6.99 32.88
N ARG A 67 0.77 8.07 32.80
CA ARG A 67 0.31 9.43 33.17
C ARG A 67 -0.89 9.86 32.33
N MET A 68 -0.88 9.45 31.06
CA MET A 68 -1.95 9.67 30.08
C MET A 68 -3.17 8.75 30.25
N ALA A 69 -3.09 7.68 31.07
CA ALA A 69 -4.25 6.82 31.32
C ALA A 69 -5.37 7.54 32.08
N ASN A 70 -5.05 8.68 32.70
CA ASN A 70 -5.99 9.56 33.41
C ASN A 70 -6.14 10.94 32.75
N GLU A 71 -5.38 11.22 31.67
CA GLU A 71 -5.61 12.41 30.86
C GLU A 71 -6.62 12.03 29.81
N ILE A 72 -7.72 12.78 29.78
CA ILE A 72 -8.88 12.53 28.94
C ILE A 72 -8.38 12.30 27.52
N ILE A 73 -8.47 11.05 27.03
CA ILE A 73 -8.31 10.81 25.60
C ILE A 73 -9.61 11.33 25.03
N GLN A 74 -9.60 12.62 24.70
CA GLN A 74 -10.72 13.27 24.05
C GLN A 74 -10.99 12.46 22.80
N LYS A 75 -12.02 11.60 22.87
CA LYS A 75 -12.91 11.38 21.75
C LYS A 75 -13.11 12.76 21.13
N ASP A 76 -12.88 12.92 19.82
CA ASP A 76 -13.27 14.14 19.12
C ASP A 76 -14.76 14.35 19.42
N LEU A 77 -15.04 15.23 20.39
CA LEU A 77 -16.38 15.42 20.92
C LEU A 77 -17.20 16.01 19.79
N ALA A 78 -18.23 15.28 19.35
CA ALA A 78 -19.19 15.84 18.42
C ALA A 78 -19.86 17.05 19.07
N ALA A 79 -20.40 17.98 18.28
CA ALA A 79 -21.09 19.17 18.82
C ALA A 79 -22.29 18.83 19.74
N GLU A 80 -22.69 17.57 19.76
CA GLU A 80 -23.79 16.96 20.49
C GLU A 80 -23.35 16.18 21.75
N ASP A 81 -22.04 16.01 21.98
CA ASP A 81 -21.51 15.39 23.21
C ASP A 81 -21.51 16.41 24.37
N GLU A 82 -22.06 16.04 25.54
CA GLU A 82 -22.03 16.87 26.75
C GLU A 82 -20.60 17.11 27.24
N ARG A 83 -20.23 18.37 27.46
CA ARG A 83 -18.89 18.78 27.88
C ARG A 83 -18.60 18.29 29.32
N TYR A 84 -17.53 17.51 29.48
CA TYR A 84 -17.11 16.99 30.78
C TYR A 84 -16.88 18.10 31.82
N ASN A 85 -17.48 17.94 33.01
CA ASN A 85 -17.26 18.82 34.15
C ASN A 85 -16.42 18.11 35.22
N PRO A 86 -15.16 18.54 35.47
CA PRO A 86 -14.24 17.85 36.38
C PRO A 86 -14.68 17.83 37.85
N VAL A 87 -15.66 18.64 38.25
CA VAL A 87 -16.19 18.69 39.62
C VAL A 87 -17.45 17.82 39.77
N LEU A 88 -18.32 17.80 38.76
CA LEU A 88 -19.60 17.08 38.81
C LEU A 88 -19.48 15.64 38.30
N ASP A 89 -18.54 15.38 37.39
CA ASP A 89 -18.38 14.11 36.70
C ASP A 89 -17.17 13.31 37.21
N ALA A 90 -16.66 13.59 38.42
CA ALA A 90 -15.43 12.98 38.95
C ALA A 90 -15.46 11.44 39.06
N GLN A 91 -16.64 10.81 39.02
CA GLN A 91 -16.82 9.36 39.01
C GLN A 91 -17.15 8.79 37.62
N LYS A 92 -17.33 9.66 36.61
CA LYS A 92 -17.67 9.29 35.23
C LYS A 92 -16.38 8.96 34.50
N ASN A 93 -16.24 7.72 34.05
CA ASN A 93 -15.14 7.35 33.15
C ASN A 93 -15.45 7.89 31.76
N VAL A 94 -14.96 9.09 31.46
CA VAL A 94 -15.11 9.76 30.16
C VAL A 94 -14.36 9.06 29.02
N ASP A 95 -13.36 8.26 29.36
CA ASP A 95 -12.53 7.52 28.40
C ASP A 95 -13.12 6.15 28.05
N LYS A 96 -14.33 5.82 28.56
CA LYS A 96 -14.99 4.55 28.29
C LYS A 96 -15.41 4.47 26.82
N GLY A 97 -14.52 3.89 26.01
CA GLY A 97 -14.68 3.80 24.56
C GLY A 97 -13.89 4.83 23.76
N ALA A 98 -12.93 5.54 24.37
CA ALA A 98 -11.99 6.36 23.63
C ALA A 98 -11.25 5.50 22.60
N GLU A 99 -11.28 5.92 21.34
CA GLU A 99 -10.49 5.31 20.28
C GLU A 99 -9.01 5.54 20.61
N GLY A 100 -8.18 4.49 20.53
CA GLY A 100 -6.76 4.61 20.88
C GLY A 100 -6.04 5.69 20.06
N LEU A 101 -4.92 6.22 20.58
CA LEU A 101 -4.12 7.28 19.95
C LEU A 101 -4.07 7.14 18.41
N ASP A 102 -4.56 8.15 17.68
CA ASP A 102 -4.49 8.16 16.22
C ASP A 102 -3.12 8.64 15.76
N CYS A 103 -2.21 7.69 15.55
CA CYS A 103 -0.86 8.02 15.10
C CYS A 103 -0.77 8.40 13.62
N VAL A 104 -1.82 8.20 12.82
CA VAL A 104 -1.87 8.77 11.47
C VAL A 104 -2.11 10.28 11.58
N HIS A 105 -3.05 10.70 12.44
CA HIS A 105 -3.26 12.11 12.75
C HIS A 105 -2.00 12.77 13.30
N GLU A 106 -1.36 12.19 14.33
CA GLU A 106 -0.13 12.74 14.92
C GLU A 106 1.03 12.83 13.92
N MET A 107 1.21 11.80 13.08
CA MET A 107 2.20 11.81 12.00
C MET A 107 1.93 12.95 11.01
N ASN A 108 0.68 13.14 10.60
CA ASN A 108 0.28 14.22 9.70
C ASN A 108 0.46 15.60 10.34
N THR A 109 0.18 15.72 11.64
CA THR A 109 0.46 16.91 12.43
C THR A 109 1.95 17.23 12.41
N ILE A 110 2.84 16.26 12.65
CA ILE A 110 4.29 16.50 12.56
C ILE A 110 4.72 16.87 11.13
N ASN A 111 4.21 16.14 10.13
CA ASN A 111 4.54 16.37 8.72
C ASN A 111 4.22 17.80 8.28
N HIS A 112 3.06 18.34 8.65
CA HIS A 112 2.68 19.69 8.23
C HIS A 112 3.64 20.76 8.78
N TYR A 113 4.17 20.59 10.00
CA TYR A 113 5.11 21.55 10.61
C TYR A 113 6.37 21.74 9.76
N VAL A 114 6.81 20.71 9.04
CA VAL A 114 7.99 20.76 8.16
C VAL A 114 7.64 20.93 6.68
N GLY A 115 6.37 21.20 6.37
CA GLY A 115 5.89 21.40 5.00
C GLY A 115 5.57 20.10 4.25
N MET A 116 5.58 18.93 4.89
CA MET A 116 5.14 17.68 4.24
C MET A 116 3.61 17.61 4.19
N PHE A 117 3.07 17.15 3.07
CA PHE A 117 1.64 16.88 2.92
C PHE A 117 1.21 15.65 3.75
N PRO A 118 -0.10 15.47 4.02
CA PRO A 118 -0.60 14.30 4.73
C PRO A 118 -0.17 12.99 4.07
N ILE A 119 0.17 11.99 4.88
CA ILE A 119 0.75 10.73 4.40
C ILE A 119 -0.19 9.95 3.49
N ALA A 120 -1.51 10.18 3.63
CA ALA A 120 -2.54 9.62 2.78
C ALA A 120 -2.51 10.17 1.33
N THR A 121 -1.78 11.25 1.03
CA THR A 121 -1.62 11.74 -0.36
C THR A 121 -0.53 10.97 -1.13
N GLY A 122 0.23 10.09 -0.47
CA GLY A 122 1.25 9.27 -1.15
C GLY A 122 0.63 8.15 -1.97
N ALA A 123 1.26 7.76 -3.08
CA ALA A 123 0.77 6.69 -3.97
C ALA A 123 -0.70 6.87 -4.40
N PRO A 124 -1.10 8.06 -4.91
CA PRO A 124 -2.48 8.38 -5.23
C PRO A 124 -3.01 7.60 -6.44
N VAL A 125 -2.16 6.93 -7.21
CA VAL A 125 -2.58 6.07 -8.33
C VAL A 125 -2.52 4.61 -7.91
N GLU A 126 -1.47 4.21 -7.21
CA GLU A 126 -1.20 2.81 -6.90
C GLU A 126 -2.14 2.25 -5.84
N LYS A 127 -2.45 3.01 -4.79
CA LYS A 127 -3.35 2.56 -3.71
C LYS A 127 -4.77 2.23 -4.19
N PRO A 128 -5.50 3.15 -4.87
CA PRO A 128 -6.86 2.84 -5.31
C PRO A 128 -6.88 1.74 -6.38
N LEU A 129 -5.79 1.60 -7.16
CA LEU A 129 -5.68 0.59 -8.22
C LEU A 129 -5.07 -0.74 -7.76
N ALA A 130 -4.57 -0.84 -6.52
CA ALA A 130 -3.84 -1.99 -6.02
C ALA A 130 -4.64 -3.28 -6.17
N LYS A 131 -5.94 -3.27 -5.86
CA LYS A 131 -6.83 -4.44 -6.00
C LYS A 131 -6.86 -5.01 -7.43
N PHE A 132 -6.76 -4.14 -8.46
CA PHE A 132 -6.71 -4.57 -9.86
C PHE A 132 -5.34 -5.10 -10.26
N PHE A 133 -4.25 -4.51 -9.75
CA PHE A 133 -2.91 -5.08 -9.94
C PHE A 133 -2.80 -6.46 -9.33
N PHE A 134 -3.35 -6.67 -8.14
CA PHE A 134 -3.41 -7.99 -7.50
C PHE A 134 -4.27 -8.97 -8.30
N GLY A 135 -5.42 -8.53 -8.83
CA GLY A 135 -6.22 -9.32 -9.77
C GLY A 135 -5.43 -9.71 -11.02
N PHE A 136 -4.69 -8.78 -11.61
CA PHE A 136 -3.82 -9.02 -12.76
C PHE A 136 -2.73 -10.07 -12.44
N PHE A 137 -2.00 -9.91 -11.33
CA PHE A 137 -0.99 -10.89 -10.91
C PHE A 137 -1.60 -12.26 -10.58
N ALA A 138 -2.76 -12.31 -9.94
CA ALA A 138 -3.47 -13.56 -9.65
C ALA A 138 -3.82 -14.32 -10.94
N VAL A 139 -4.31 -13.64 -11.97
CA VAL A 139 -4.58 -14.24 -13.29
C VAL A 139 -3.30 -14.76 -13.94
N MET A 140 -2.18 -14.02 -13.84
CA MET A 140 -0.88 -14.48 -14.35
C MET A 140 -0.42 -15.76 -13.64
N LEU A 141 -0.52 -15.82 -12.32
CA LEU A 141 -0.18 -17.01 -11.53
C LEU A 141 -1.07 -18.21 -11.91
N LEU A 142 -2.39 -18.01 -11.95
CA LEU A 142 -3.34 -19.06 -12.35
C LEU A 142 -3.03 -19.60 -13.76
N ALA A 143 -2.72 -18.73 -14.71
CA ALA A 143 -2.33 -19.13 -16.05
C ALA A 143 -0.99 -19.87 -16.09
N PHE A 144 0.01 -19.43 -15.31
CA PHE A 144 1.31 -20.09 -15.24
C PHE A 144 1.22 -21.54 -14.71
N ALA A 145 0.28 -21.79 -13.79
CA ALA A 145 -0.01 -23.13 -13.29
C ALA A 145 -0.54 -24.07 -14.39
N MET A 146 -1.14 -23.54 -15.47
CA MET A 146 -1.72 -24.35 -16.53
C MET A 146 -0.65 -25.00 -17.43
N PRO A 147 -0.61 -26.34 -17.52
CA PRO A 147 0.40 -27.04 -18.32
C PRO A 147 0.11 -26.96 -19.82
N ALA A 148 -1.16 -26.97 -20.22
CA ALA A 148 -1.56 -26.94 -21.63
C ALA A 148 -1.72 -25.51 -22.12
N ARG A 149 -1.21 -25.22 -23.32
CA ARG A 149 -1.28 -23.87 -23.92
C ARG A 149 -2.71 -23.36 -24.08
N LYS A 150 -3.64 -24.22 -24.50
CA LYS A 150 -5.06 -23.86 -24.66
C LYS A 150 -5.69 -23.43 -23.33
N ALA A 151 -5.49 -24.22 -22.26
CA ALA A 151 -5.99 -23.90 -20.94
C ALA A 151 -5.39 -22.58 -20.42
N ARG A 152 -4.08 -22.40 -20.58
CA ARG A 152 -3.38 -21.16 -20.21
C ARG A 152 -3.97 -19.92 -20.88
N LEU A 153 -4.20 -19.98 -22.19
CA LEU A 153 -4.77 -18.86 -22.94
C LEU A 153 -6.22 -18.58 -22.56
N ILE A 154 -7.03 -19.61 -22.29
CA ILE A 154 -8.39 -19.45 -21.80
C ILE A 154 -8.37 -18.76 -20.43
N THR A 155 -7.54 -19.24 -19.49
CA THR A 155 -7.40 -18.63 -18.16
C THR A 155 -6.97 -17.17 -18.23
N LEU A 156 -5.96 -16.84 -19.05
CA LEU A 156 -5.53 -15.45 -19.25
C LEU A 156 -6.64 -14.59 -19.83
N SER A 157 -7.28 -15.05 -20.90
CA SER A 157 -8.28 -14.25 -21.61
C SER A 157 -9.51 -14.00 -20.75
N ALA A 158 -10.04 -15.04 -20.10
CA ALA A 158 -11.19 -14.92 -19.20
C ALA A 158 -10.85 -14.09 -17.95
N GLY A 159 -9.69 -14.35 -17.33
CA GLY A 159 -9.26 -13.64 -16.13
C GLY A 159 -9.00 -12.16 -16.39
N PHE A 160 -8.25 -11.82 -17.44
CA PHE A 160 -8.00 -10.42 -17.80
C PHE A 160 -9.24 -9.70 -18.30
N ALA A 161 -10.14 -10.37 -19.03
CA ALA A 161 -11.45 -9.79 -19.34
C ALA A 161 -12.24 -9.46 -18.06
N GLY A 162 -12.21 -10.35 -17.06
CA GLY A 162 -12.81 -10.10 -15.74
C GLY A 162 -12.18 -8.90 -15.02
N VAL A 163 -10.85 -8.81 -14.95
CA VAL A 163 -10.16 -7.68 -14.31
C VAL A 163 -10.41 -6.37 -15.09
N ALA A 164 -10.42 -6.41 -16.42
CA ALA A 164 -10.71 -5.26 -17.27
C ALA A 164 -12.16 -4.77 -17.09
N ALA A 165 -13.13 -5.68 -17.05
CA ALA A 165 -14.52 -5.32 -16.76
C ALA A 165 -14.66 -4.74 -15.34
N TRP A 166 -13.96 -5.33 -14.36
CA TRP A 166 -13.98 -4.85 -12.98
C TRP A 166 -13.39 -3.44 -12.84
N ILE A 167 -12.21 -3.18 -13.42
CA ILE A 167 -11.58 -1.85 -13.33
C ILE A 167 -12.40 -0.78 -14.05
N ILE A 168 -12.99 -1.09 -15.21
CA ILE A 168 -13.84 -0.15 -15.93
C ILE A 168 -15.13 0.13 -15.16
N GLY A 169 -15.77 -0.91 -14.64
CA GLY A 169 -16.98 -0.78 -13.84
C GLY A 169 -16.75 0.03 -12.56
N ASP A 170 -15.73 -0.33 -11.79
CA ASP A 170 -15.41 0.34 -10.52
C ASP A 170 -14.97 1.79 -10.72
N GLN A 171 -14.06 2.06 -11.66
CA GLN A 171 -13.45 3.38 -11.78
C GLN A 171 -14.34 4.38 -12.52
N PHE A 172 -15.05 3.94 -13.57
CA PHE A 172 -15.82 4.83 -14.44
C PHE A 172 -17.33 4.71 -14.27
N LEU A 173 -17.89 3.50 -14.15
CA LEU A 173 -19.35 3.34 -14.01
C LEU A 173 -19.83 3.70 -12.60
N LEU A 174 -19.08 3.32 -11.56
CA LEU A 174 -19.36 3.69 -10.18
C LEU A 174 -18.76 5.06 -9.78
N GLY A 175 -17.96 5.68 -10.66
CA GLY A 175 -17.37 7.01 -10.43
C GLY A 175 -16.27 7.06 -9.39
N HIS A 176 -15.70 5.91 -8.96
CA HIS A 176 -14.70 5.88 -7.90
C HIS A 176 -13.39 6.62 -8.24
N LEU A 177 -13.05 6.75 -9.53
CA LEU A 177 -11.90 7.55 -9.93
C LEU A 177 -12.10 9.03 -9.54
N GLU A 178 -13.27 9.58 -9.86
CA GLU A 178 -13.56 10.98 -9.60
C GLU A 178 -13.71 11.25 -8.10
N SER A 179 -14.38 10.35 -7.35
CA SER A 179 -14.46 10.48 -5.89
C SER A 179 -13.07 10.42 -5.24
N HIS A 180 -12.18 9.56 -5.74
CA HIS A 180 -10.81 9.47 -5.25
C HIS A 180 -10.00 10.74 -5.54
N VAL A 181 -10.13 11.33 -6.74
CA VAL A 181 -9.47 12.60 -7.08
C VAL A 181 -9.93 13.71 -6.14
N GLN A 182 -11.23 13.79 -5.84
CA GLN A 182 -11.76 14.79 -4.90
C GLN A 182 -11.24 14.55 -3.48
N ALA A 183 -11.25 13.31 -2.99
CA ALA A 183 -10.71 12.96 -1.68
C ALA A 183 -9.20 13.28 -1.58
N TYR A 184 -8.43 12.99 -2.63
CA TYR A 184 -7.01 13.34 -2.71
C TYR A 184 -6.78 14.85 -2.65
N MET A 185 -7.59 15.65 -3.35
CA MET A 185 -7.49 17.10 -3.32
C MET A 185 -7.87 17.66 -1.95
N GLN A 186 -8.93 17.14 -1.33
CA GLN A 186 -9.36 17.52 0.01
C GLN A 186 -8.26 17.22 1.04
N GLU A 187 -7.70 16.01 1.00
CA GLU A 187 -6.61 15.59 1.88
C GLU A 187 -5.35 16.44 1.67
N SER A 188 -4.98 16.73 0.42
CA SER A 188 -3.84 17.60 0.12
C SER A 188 -4.04 19.02 0.65
N GLY A 189 -5.30 19.46 0.75
CA GLY A 189 -5.70 20.77 1.25
C GLY A 189 -5.92 20.87 2.76
N THR A 190 -5.72 19.78 3.52
CA THR A 190 -5.98 19.75 4.97
C THR A 190 -5.20 20.82 5.73
N PHE A 191 -3.90 20.96 5.43
CA PHE A 191 -3.02 21.95 6.08
C PHE A 191 -2.59 23.09 5.15
N PHE A 192 -2.50 22.84 3.84
CA PHE A 192 -2.01 23.81 2.86
C PHE A 192 -3.08 24.10 1.82
N LYS A 193 -3.80 25.21 1.96
CA LYS A 193 -4.88 25.63 1.02
C LYS A 193 -4.34 26.32 -0.24
N ASP A 194 -3.32 25.74 -0.87
CA ASP A 194 -2.79 26.15 -2.17
C ASP A 194 -3.63 25.52 -3.29
N MET A 195 -4.82 26.09 -3.52
CA MET A 195 -5.86 25.45 -4.35
C MET A 195 -5.45 25.33 -5.83
N ASP A 196 -4.64 26.24 -6.36
CA ASP A 196 -4.17 26.18 -7.74
C ASP A 196 -3.23 24.98 -7.95
N ARG A 197 -2.29 24.79 -7.02
CA ARG A 197 -1.38 23.63 -7.01
C ARG A 197 -2.14 22.33 -6.81
N ILE A 198 -3.09 22.30 -5.86
CA ILE A 198 -3.90 21.13 -5.55
C ILE A 198 -4.78 20.74 -6.75
N ALA A 199 -5.39 21.70 -7.44
CA ALA A 199 -6.17 21.46 -8.64
C ALA A 199 -5.31 20.81 -9.74
N SER A 200 -4.12 21.35 -9.99
CA SER A 200 -3.17 20.78 -10.95
C SER A 200 -2.77 19.34 -10.57
N TRP A 201 -2.54 19.07 -9.28
CA TRP A 201 -2.25 17.71 -8.81
C TRP A 201 -3.44 16.76 -8.96
N GLY A 202 -4.66 17.23 -8.66
CA GLY A 202 -5.89 16.45 -8.89
C GLY A 202 -6.06 16.06 -10.35
N ASP A 203 -5.82 17.00 -11.28
CA ASP A 203 -5.86 16.72 -12.73
C ASP A 203 -4.76 15.72 -13.14
N ASN A 204 -3.55 15.84 -12.58
CA ASN A 204 -2.49 14.87 -12.83
C ASN A 204 -2.86 13.48 -12.31
N VAL A 205 -3.40 13.36 -11.10
CA VAL A 205 -3.87 12.07 -10.55
C VAL A 205 -4.95 11.47 -11.45
N ARG A 206 -5.93 12.27 -11.88
CA ARG A 206 -6.98 11.82 -12.81
C ARG A 206 -6.38 11.29 -14.12
N ASN A 207 -5.50 12.07 -14.75
CA ASN A 207 -4.93 11.74 -16.06
C ASN A 207 -3.99 10.54 -15.99
N VAL A 208 -3.12 10.50 -14.98
CA VAL A 208 -2.18 9.38 -14.78
C VAL A 208 -2.94 8.11 -14.41
N SER A 209 -3.97 8.17 -13.56
CA SER A 209 -4.81 7.00 -13.26
C SER A 209 -5.48 6.46 -14.53
N ARG A 210 -6.04 7.32 -15.39
CA ARG A 210 -6.58 6.89 -16.70
C ARG A 210 -5.52 6.23 -17.56
N LEU A 211 -4.34 6.84 -17.67
CA LEU A 211 -3.20 6.29 -18.42
C LEU A 211 -2.80 4.90 -17.89
N VAL A 212 -2.72 4.74 -16.57
CA VAL A 212 -2.37 3.47 -15.92
C VAL A 212 -3.46 2.42 -16.12
N ILE A 213 -4.74 2.79 -16.03
CA ILE A 213 -5.86 1.86 -16.27
C ILE A 213 -5.83 1.35 -17.72
N PHE A 214 -5.76 2.24 -18.72
CA PHE A 214 -5.72 1.83 -20.12
C PHE A 214 -4.41 1.16 -20.49
N GLY A 215 -3.30 1.59 -19.90
CA GLY A 215 -1.99 0.95 -20.02
C GLY A 215 -2.00 -0.47 -19.47
N LEU A 216 -2.67 -0.73 -18.35
CA LEU A 216 -2.83 -2.06 -17.78
C LEU A 216 -3.67 -2.96 -18.71
N ILE A 217 -4.76 -2.45 -19.28
CA ILE A 217 -5.58 -3.19 -20.27
C ILE A 217 -4.76 -3.51 -21.53
N ALA A 218 -3.96 -2.57 -22.02
CA ALA A 218 -3.05 -2.81 -23.13
C ALA A 218 -1.99 -3.87 -22.77
N ALA A 219 -1.43 -3.80 -21.56
CA ALA A 219 -0.48 -4.80 -21.06
C ALA A 219 -1.10 -6.20 -20.98
N MET A 220 -2.37 -6.33 -20.56
CA MET A 220 -3.09 -7.60 -20.60
C MET A 220 -3.15 -8.19 -22.02
N ALA A 221 -3.49 -7.37 -23.01
CA ALA A 221 -3.53 -7.79 -24.41
C ALA A 221 -2.14 -8.21 -24.93
N VAL A 222 -1.09 -7.45 -24.59
CA VAL A 222 0.31 -7.79 -24.91
C VAL A 222 0.71 -9.12 -24.26
N VAL A 223 0.33 -9.35 -23.01
CA VAL A 223 0.63 -10.61 -22.31
C VAL A 223 -0.07 -11.79 -22.98
N ILE A 224 -1.35 -11.66 -23.32
CA ILE A 224 -2.10 -12.70 -24.07
C ILE A 224 -1.41 -12.98 -25.42
N ALA A 225 -1.13 -11.94 -26.20
CA ALA A 225 -0.50 -12.08 -27.51
C ALA A 225 0.90 -12.70 -27.41
N GLY A 226 1.71 -12.27 -26.44
CA GLY A 226 3.04 -12.80 -26.16
C GLY A 226 3.00 -14.28 -25.80
N VAL A 227 2.14 -14.69 -24.87
CA VAL A 227 1.96 -16.11 -24.50
C VAL A 227 1.41 -16.92 -25.68
N ALA A 228 0.57 -16.33 -26.53
CA ALA A 228 0.04 -16.99 -27.71
C ALA A 228 1.10 -17.19 -28.79
N LYS A 229 2.02 -16.24 -29.00
CA LYS A 229 2.95 -16.28 -30.15
C LYS A 229 4.35 -16.78 -29.80
N ILE A 230 4.81 -16.59 -28.56
CA ILE A 230 6.20 -16.78 -28.16
C ILE A 230 6.25 -17.77 -26.98
N ARG A 231 6.69 -19.01 -27.24
CA ARG A 231 6.74 -20.08 -26.21
C ARG A 231 7.42 -19.69 -24.89
N PRO A 232 8.62 -19.07 -24.86
CA PRO A 232 9.27 -18.70 -23.60
C PRO A 232 8.59 -17.52 -22.89
N PHE A 233 7.68 -16.78 -23.54
CA PHE A 233 6.99 -15.64 -22.94
C PHE A 233 6.11 -16.05 -21.76
N GLN A 234 5.68 -17.32 -21.67
CA GLN A 234 4.97 -17.83 -20.50
C GLN A 234 5.77 -17.71 -19.19
N LEU A 235 7.10 -17.62 -19.24
CA LEU A 235 7.92 -17.43 -18.05
C LEU A 235 7.70 -16.04 -17.42
N LEU A 236 7.26 -15.06 -18.21
CA LEU A 236 6.88 -13.73 -17.73
C LEU A 236 5.70 -13.79 -16.74
N LEU A 237 4.80 -14.77 -16.90
CA LEU A 237 3.67 -15.00 -16.00
C LEU A 237 4.10 -15.34 -14.57
N ALA A 238 5.29 -15.92 -14.40
CA ALA A 238 5.89 -16.15 -13.09
C ALA A 238 6.82 -15.00 -12.68
N LEU A 239 7.62 -14.49 -13.61
CA LEU A 239 8.64 -13.48 -13.32
C LEU A 239 8.05 -12.18 -12.77
N VAL A 240 6.99 -11.66 -13.40
CA VAL A 240 6.42 -10.37 -13.00
C VAL A 240 5.83 -10.42 -11.59
N PRO A 241 4.96 -11.39 -11.20
CA PRO A 241 4.55 -11.53 -9.81
C PRO A 241 5.70 -11.82 -8.85
N ALA A 242 6.74 -12.55 -9.27
CA ALA A 242 7.91 -12.80 -8.42
C ALA A 242 8.62 -11.50 -8.03
N LEU A 243 8.62 -10.48 -8.90
CA LEU A 243 9.30 -9.21 -8.67
C LEU A 243 8.49 -8.18 -7.86
N LEU A 244 7.30 -8.56 -7.37
CA LEU A 244 6.50 -7.73 -6.45
C LEU A 244 7.28 -7.08 -5.29
N PRO A 245 8.14 -7.77 -4.52
CA PRO A 245 8.88 -7.13 -3.44
C PRO A 245 9.80 -6.02 -3.94
N VAL A 246 10.39 -6.16 -5.14
CA VAL A 246 11.24 -5.14 -5.75
C VAL A 246 10.40 -3.94 -6.19
N PHE A 247 9.29 -4.18 -6.89
CA PHE A 247 8.38 -3.10 -7.30
C PHE A 247 7.84 -2.31 -6.11
N PHE A 248 7.51 -3.00 -5.01
CA PHE A 248 7.09 -2.36 -3.78
C PHE A 248 8.17 -1.43 -3.22
N VAL A 249 9.41 -1.90 -3.02
CA VAL A 249 10.48 -1.09 -2.45
C VAL A 249 10.81 0.13 -3.33
N ILE A 250 10.83 -0.04 -4.66
CA ILE A 250 11.04 1.08 -5.60
C ILE A 250 9.93 2.13 -5.44
N THR A 251 8.68 1.69 -5.44
CA THR A 251 7.52 2.59 -5.35
C THR A 251 7.49 3.30 -4.00
N TYR A 252 7.69 2.55 -2.92
CA TYR A 252 7.76 3.08 -1.55
C TYR A 252 8.87 4.12 -1.40
N ALA A 253 10.09 3.80 -1.84
CA ALA A 253 11.21 4.74 -1.79
C ALA A 253 10.97 5.98 -2.67
N GLY A 254 10.37 5.81 -3.85
CA GLY A 254 10.02 6.93 -4.74
C GLY A 254 9.05 7.91 -4.09
N TRP A 255 8.02 7.41 -3.41
CA TRP A 255 7.07 8.26 -2.68
C TRP A 255 7.67 8.92 -1.45
N LEU A 256 8.51 8.23 -0.69
CA LEU A 256 9.26 8.86 0.41
C LEU A 256 10.15 10.01 -0.12
N TRP A 257 10.87 9.77 -1.21
CA TRP A 257 11.67 10.80 -1.86
C TRP A 257 10.80 12.00 -2.28
N PHE A 258 9.67 11.74 -2.92
CA PHE A 258 8.72 12.79 -3.33
C PHE A 258 8.31 13.66 -2.13
N PHE A 259 7.89 13.05 -1.02
CA PHE A 259 7.48 13.79 0.17
C PHE A 259 8.61 14.64 0.76
N GLY A 260 9.82 14.11 0.82
CA GLY A 260 10.97 14.85 1.36
C GLY A 260 11.56 15.92 0.44
N HIS A 261 11.17 15.94 -0.85
CA HIS A 261 11.67 16.91 -1.85
C HIS A 261 10.60 17.88 -2.37
N ASN A 262 9.32 17.64 -2.09
CA ASN A 262 8.20 18.49 -2.51
C ASN A 262 7.54 19.20 -1.33
N LEU A 263 8.36 19.66 -0.40
CA LEU A 263 7.93 20.37 0.81
C LEU A 263 7.22 21.69 0.47
N HIS A 264 6.16 21.97 1.21
CA HIS A 264 5.41 23.22 1.11
C HIS A 264 6.17 24.36 1.81
N PRO A 265 6.26 25.56 1.21
CA PRO A 265 6.90 26.71 1.85
C PRO A 265 6.14 27.28 3.06
N TRP A 266 4.93 26.77 3.36
CA TRP A 266 4.09 27.22 4.48
C TRP A 266 4.22 26.36 5.73
N GLY A 267 5.16 25.40 5.75
CA GLY A 267 5.52 24.71 6.99
C GLY A 267 6.06 25.71 8.02
N ALA A 268 5.74 25.51 9.29
CA ALA A 268 6.24 26.38 10.37
C ALA A 268 7.78 26.36 10.50
N PHE A 269 8.40 25.24 10.14
CA PHE A 269 9.84 25.05 10.10
C PHE A 269 10.30 24.74 8.68
N THR A 270 11.24 25.52 8.17
CA THR A 270 11.90 25.22 6.91
C THR A 270 12.99 24.19 7.13
N VAL A 271 12.83 23.02 6.52
CA VAL A 271 13.87 21.99 6.45
C VAL A 271 14.41 21.88 5.03
N LYS A 272 15.68 21.49 4.89
CA LYS A 272 16.25 21.19 3.57
C LYS A 272 15.60 19.92 3.01
N PRO A 273 15.46 19.80 1.68
CA PRO A 273 15.05 18.56 1.06
C PRO A 273 15.86 17.38 1.59
N PHE A 274 15.18 16.29 1.90
CA PHE A 274 15.78 15.11 2.51
C PHE A 274 15.10 13.83 2.03
N MET A 275 15.73 12.69 2.30
CA MET A 275 15.13 11.38 2.07
C MET A 275 14.61 10.83 3.39
N PRO A 276 13.29 10.66 3.58
CA PRO A 276 12.78 9.90 4.71
C PRO A 276 13.38 8.49 4.73
N THR A 277 13.58 7.94 5.93
CA THR A 277 14.24 6.65 6.12
C THR A 277 13.48 5.51 5.43
N VAL A 278 14.07 4.98 4.36
CA VAL A 278 13.48 3.84 3.62
C VAL A 278 13.57 2.55 4.44
N PHE A 279 14.72 2.31 5.06
CA PHE A 279 14.97 1.10 5.85
C PHE A 279 15.97 1.40 6.96
N GLY A 280 15.71 0.85 8.15
CA GLY A 280 16.58 0.99 9.32
C GLY A 280 16.21 2.18 10.19
N GLU A 281 17.24 2.74 10.82
CA GLU A 281 17.13 3.88 11.73
C GLU A 281 17.65 5.14 11.05
N GLY A 282 17.00 6.26 11.32
CA GLY A 282 17.43 7.56 10.84
C GLY A 282 16.97 8.67 11.77
N LYS A 283 17.28 9.90 11.40
CA LYS A 283 16.95 11.07 12.21
C LYS A 283 16.54 12.23 11.31
N VAL A 284 15.44 12.87 11.67
CA VAL A 284 14.94 14.10 11.02
C VAL A 284 14.67 15.12 12.12
N ALA A 285 15.47 16.18 12.17
CA ALA A 285 15.46 17.13 13.27
C ALA A 285 15.62 16.44 14.64
N GLN A 286 14.63 16.57 15.54
CA GLN A 286 14.62 15.95 16.87
C GLN A 286 13.95 14.57 16.89
N PHE A 287 13.42 14.11 15.75
CA PHE A 287 12.75 12.82 15.65
C PHE A 287 13.73 11.73 15.21
N SER A 288 13.76 10.64 15.96
CA SER A 288 14.33 9.38 15.50
C SER A 288 13.27 8.62 14.70
N THR A 289 13.66 8.12 13.54
CA THR A 289 12.76 7.44 12.60
C THR A 289 13.16 5.98 12.48
N PHE A 290 12.19 5.08 12.56
CA PHE A 290 12.38 3.64 12.39
C PHE A 290 11.51 3.16 11.23
N SER A 291 12.07 2.40 10.31
CA SER A 291 11.36 1.96 9.10
C SER A 291 11.77 0.54 8.74
N TYR A 292 10.84 -0.41 8.81
CA TYR A 292 11.15 -1.82 8.61
C TYR A 292 10.02 -2.59 7.91
N PRO A 293 10.39 -3.67 7.17
CA PRO A 293 9.42 -4.58 6.60
C PRO A 293 8.57 -5.25 7.68
N TYR A 294 7.37 -5.66 7.28
CA TYR A 294 6.44 -6.38 8.15
C TYR A 294 5.88 -7.62 7.45
N TRP A 295 4.80 -8.20 8.00
CA TRP A 295 4.26 -9.48 7.53
C TRP A 295 3.90 -9.50 6.05
N GLY A 296 3.28 -8.42 5.54
CA GLY A 296 2.95 -8.30 4.12
C GLY A 296 4.19 -8.38 3.22
N TYR A 297 5.31 -7.76 3.61
CA TYR A 297 6.55 -7.84 2.84
C TYR A 297 7.18 -9.24 2.91
N GLY A 298 7.09 -9.89 4.07
CA GLY A 298 7.49 -11.30 4.22
C GLY A 298 6.74 -12.22 3.26
N LEU A 299 5.44 -12.01 3.08
CA LEU A 299 4.62 -12.76 2.11
C LEU A 299 5.09 -12.51 0.67
N LEU A 300 5.50 -11.28 0.32
CA LEU A 300 6.06 -11.00 -1.01
C LEU A 300 7.39 -11.74 -1.25
N LEU A 301 8.24 -11.88 -0.23
CA LEU A 301 9.47 -12.66 -0.33
C LEU A 301 9.19 -14.15 -0.53
N VAL A 302 8.16 -14.70 0.11
CA VAL A 302 7.70 -16.08 -0.14
C VAL A 302 7.25 -16.24 -1.60
N ILE A 303 6.46 -15.31 -2.13
CA ILE A 303 6.06 -15.30 -3.55
C ILE A 303 7.30 -15.29 -4.45
N PHE A 304 8.28 -14.41 -4.19
CA PHE A 304 9.51 -14.35 -4.97
C PHE A 304 10.22 -15.71 -5.01
N VAL A 305 10.47 -16.33 -3.85
CA VAL A 305 11.17 -17.62 -3.77
C VAL A 305 10.38 -18.71 -4.49
N CYS A 306 9.08 -18.86 -4.19
CA CYS A 306 8.25 -19.89 -4.80
C CYS A 306 8.17 -19.74 -6.33
N MET A 307 7.96 -18.52 -6.83
CA MET A 307 7.81 -18.27 -8.25
C MET A 307 9.13 -18.32 -9.01
N MET A 308 10.26 -17.94 -8.40
CA MET A 308 11.57 -18.12 -9.02
C MET A 308 11.92 -19.60 -9.16
N LEU A 309 11.64 -20.44 -8.15
CA LEU A 309 11.81 -21.89 -8.26
C LEU A 309 10.90 -22.48 -9.34
N ALA A 310 9.62 -22.10 -9.37
CA ALA A 310 8.67 -22.59 -10.36
C ALA A 310 9.06 -22.16 -11.79
N LEU A 311 9.56 -20.93 -11.95
CA LEU A 311 10.08 -20.39 -13.20
C LEU A 311 11.28 -21.19 -13.71
N LEU A 312 12.25 -21.50 -12.84
CA LEU A 312 13.43 -22.28 -13.22
C LEU A 312 13.04 -23.71 -13.67
N ILE A 313 12.08 -24.34 -12.99
CA ILE A 313 11.55 -25.65 -13.39
C ILE A 313 10.87 -25.55 -14.77
N ARG A 314 9.98 -24.57 -14.98
CA ARG A 314 9.30 -24.38 -16.28
C ARG A 314 10.30 -24.06 -17.40
N ARG A 315 11.32 -23.25 -17.11
CA ARG A 315 12.39 -22.92 -18.07
C ARG A 315 13.15 -24.17 -18.51
N LYS A 316 13.44 -25.10 -17.58
CA LYS A 316 14.06 -26.40 -17.90
C LYS A 316 13.14 -27.23 -18.80
N GLN A 317 11.86 -27.35 -18.47
CA GLN A 317 10.89 -28.08 -19.28
C GLN A 317 10.77 -27.55 -20.71
N LEU A 318 10.81 -26.22 -20.88
CA LEU A 318 10.75 -25.60 -22.20
C LEU A 318 12.00 -25.91 -23.04
N ARG A 319 13.18 -25.95 -22.43
CA ARG A 319 14.43 -26.34 -23.10
C ARG A 319 14.42 -27.81 -23.51
N GLU A 320 13.83 -28.67 -22.69
CA GLU A 320 13.73 -30.11 -22.94
C GLU A 320 12.52 -30.50 -23.82
N GLY A 321 11.72 -29.54 -24.29
CA GLY A 321 10.54 -29.80 -25.12
C GLY A 321 9.37 -30.48 -24.37
N GLN A 322 9.40 -30.49 -23.03
CA GLN A 322 8.40 -31.13 -22.16
C GLN A 322 7.24 -30.20 -21.76
N ALA A 323 7.30 -28.92 -22.16
CA ALA A 323 6.25 -27.94 -21.95
C ALA A 323 5.96 -27.18 -23.25
N GLU A 324 4.68 -26.85 -23.46
CA GLU A 324 4.19 -26.06 -24.58
C GLU A 324 4.18 -24.55 -24.31
#